data_AF-A0A1R3S0A2-F1
#
_entry.id   AF-A0A1R3S0A2-F1
#
_cell.length_a   1.000
_cell.length_b   1.000
_cell.length_c   1.000
_cell.angle_alpha   90.00
_cell.angle_beta   90.00
_cell.angle_gamma   90.00
#
_symmetry.space_group_name_H-M   'P 1'
#
loop_
_entity.id
_entity.type
_entity.pdbx_description
1 polymer ?
#
loop_
_entity_poly.entity_id
_entity_poly.type
_entity_poly.pdbx_seq_one_letter_code
_entity_poly.pdbx_strand_id
1 'polypeptide(L)'
;MEKPTRSWDPNAPSLLWAHELRRENIQLINQLDNTRTDLATAIETIDGLKQKIDELIQRTHDEKNVINDSLQQLEARFDTKLGTMRERIEGLESENRRLRIRLDTTEQECSKHAREQYLMETIRSRVLEEVRTSLERIPGVLKRKTSRAGQTCPGSDVLVPDSMPMESVIAADRDVLRTLSDTTWGSSTQIEESLVGVVNKGQDEESNLDLYTVMKQGGKSLAEYLSAAEGMSPRLRLQNDEEEILEAFVRGLDDLSVQILIEKEMSRVGWTWDAMRAVLQLVVRPKGSPIKVDKMADRVIKQDGDHVMRKQRNMRRFIPIVPADEEEDDLYVTEMF
;
A
#
# COMPACT_ATOMS: atom_id res chain seq x y z
N MET A 1 108.83 36.14 -21.34
CA MET A 1 107.56 35.51 -21.78
C MET A 1 106.46 36.53 -21.55
N GLU A 2 106.15 37.30 -22.58
CA GLU A 2 105.09 38.32 -22.53
C GLU A 2 103.73 37.64 -22.49
N LYS A 3 102.92 37.97 -21.47
CA LYS A 3 101.54 37.51 -21.37
C LYS A 3 100.74 38.25 -22.43
N PRO A 4 99.99 37.57 -23.32
CA PRO A 4 99.11 38.26 -24.24
C PRO A 4 98.00 38.94 -23.42
N THR A 5 98.06 40.27 -23.34
CA THR A 5 96.95 41.09 -22.87
C THR A 5 95.79 40.92 -23.85
N ARG A 6 94.80 40.12 -23.45
CA ARG A 6 93.50 40.05 -24.12
C ARG A 6 92.92 41.46 -24.15
N SER A 7 92.86 42.07 -25.34
CA SER A 7 92.12 43.31 -25.56
C SER A 7 90.65 43.05 -25.22
N TRP A 8 90.11 43.82 -24.27
CA TRP A 8 88.71 43.79 -23.90
C TRP A 8 87.87 44.12 -25.14
N ASP A 9 87.04 43.17 -25.58
CA ASP A 9 86.12 43.39 -26.70
C ASP A 9 84.89 44.15 -26.17
N PRO A 10 84.68 45.42 -26.59
CA PRO A 10 83.57 46.23 -26.12
C PRO A 10 82.19 45.65 -26.49
N ASN A 11 82.13 44.67 -27.40
CA ASN A 11 80.89 43.97 -27.78
C ASN A 11 80.59 42.71 -26.94
N ALA A 12 81.48 42.28 -26.05
CA ALA A 12 81.24 41.10 -25.20
C ALA A 12 80.00 41.23 -24.27
N PRO A 13 79.71 42.40 -23.66
CA PRO A 13 78.52 42.57 -22.82
C PRO A 13 77.23 42.43 -23.64
N SER A 14 77.15 43.02 -24.84
CA SER A 14 75.94 42.96 -25.67
C SER A 14 75.62 41.53 -26.14
N LEU A 15 76.64 40.70 -26.39
CA LEU A 15 76.47 39.28 -26.71
C LEU A 15 75.89 38.47 -25.54
N LEU A 16 76.31 38.74 -24.30
CA LEU A 16 75.76 38.08 -23.11
C LEU A 16 74.29 38.45 -22.91
N TRP A 17 73.94 39.73 -23.05
CA TRP A 17 72.55 40.19 -22.99
C TRP A 17 71.69 39.57 -24.10
N ALA A 18 72.20 39.50 -25.33
CA ALA A 18 71.48 38.86 -26.44
C ALA A 18 71.26 37.36 -26.19
N HIS A 19 72.23 36.67 -25.58
CA HIS A 19 72.08 35.27 -25.21
C HIS A 19 71.03 35.08 -24.11
N GLU A 20 71.02 35.93 -23.08
CA GLU A 20 70.05 35.83 -21.99
C GLU A 20 68.63 36.11 -22.48
N LEU A 21 68.43 37.15 -23.30
CA LEU A 21 67.16 37.43 -23.95
C LEU A 21 66.66 36.25 -24.79
N ARG A 22 67.56 35.53 -25.48
CA ARG A 22 67.20 34.32 -26.22
C ARG A 22 66.73 33.20 -25.29
N ARG A 23 67.40 32.99 -24.16
CA ARG A 23 67.03 31.97 -23.17
C ARG A 23 65.65 32.26 -22.58
N GLU A 24 65.42 33.50 -22.17
CA GLU A 24 64.12 33.95 -21.65
C GLU A 24 63.02 33.78 -22.71
N ASN A 25 63.29 34.17 -23.97
CA ASN A 25 62.32 34.01 -25.05
C ASN A 25 61.98 32.54 -25.30
N ILE A 26 62.97 31.64 -25.33
CA ILE A 26 62.73 30.19 -25.42
C ILE A 26 61.90 29.69 -24.24
N GLN A 27 62.16 30.17 -23.02
CA GLN A 27 61.40 29.79 -21.84
C GLN A 27 59.93 30.26 -21.93
N LEU A 28 59.69 31.50 -22.35
CA LEU A 28 58.35 32.05 -22.55
C LEU A 28 57.59 31.31 -23.65
N ILE A 29 58.25 30.96 -24.76
CA ILE A 29 57.65 30.15 -25.82
C ILE A 29 57.26 28.77 -25.28
N ASN A 30 58.14 28.10 -24.53
CA ASN A 30 57.82 26.80 -23.93
C ASN A 30 56.63 26.90 -22.94
N GLN A 31 56.55 27.97 -22.15
CA GLN A 31 55.41 28.21 -21.27
C GLN A 31 54.12 28.42 -22.07
N LEU A 32 54.18 29.23 -23.13
CA LEU A 32 53.04 29.46 -24.02
C LEU A 32 52.56 28.15 -24.65
N ASP A 33 53.47 27.33 -25.17
CA ASP A 33 53.14 26.04 -25.79
C ASP A 33 52.50 25.08 -24.77
N ASN A 34 53.02 25.01 -23.55
CA ASN A 34 52.41 24.21 -22.47
C ASN A 34 51.00 24.69 -22.12
N THR A 35 50.79 26.00 -21.97
CA THR A 35 49.44 26.54 -21.70
C THR A 35 48.49 26.28 -22.87
N ARG A 36 48.99 26.25 -24.10
CA ARG A 36 48.21 25.94 -25.30
C ARG A 36 47.83 24.46 -25.35
N THR A 37 48.73 23.56 -24.98
CA THR A 37 48.40 22.13 -24.88
C THR A 37 47.40 21.88 -23.76
N ASP A 38 47.58 22.51 -22.61
CA ASP A 38 46.63 22.38 -21.48
C ASP A 38 45.25 22.91 -21.87
N LEU A 39 45.18 24.06 -22.55
CA LEU A 39 43.93 24.61 -23.06
C LEU A 39 43.27 23.69 -24.10
N ALA A 40 44.05 23.08 -25.00
CA ALA A 40 43.51 22.11 -25.96
C ALA A 40 42.93 20.87 -25.25
N THR A 41 43.61 20.33 -24.25
CA THR A 41 43.09 19.21 -23.46
C THR A 41 41.84 19.60 -22.66
N ALA A 42 41.80 20.81 -22.11
CA ALA A 42 40.63 21.32 -21.41
C ALA A 42 39.42 21.43 -22.35
N ILE A 43 39.61 21.95 -23.56
CA ILE A 43 38.55 22.00 -24.58
C ILE A 43 38.04 20.59 -24.92
N GLU A 44 38.94 19.64 -25.16
CA GLU A 44 38.56 18.24 -25.44
C GLU A 44 37.75 17.62 -24.29
N THR A 45 38.14 17.87 -23.03
CA THR A 45 37.38 17.39 -21.88
C THR A 45 36.01 18.07 -21.77
N ILE A 46 35.90 19.36 -22.10
CA ILE A 46 34.62 20.09 -22.11
C ILE A 46 33.70 19.52 -23.19
N ASP A 47 34.21 19.26 -24.40
CA ASP A 47 33.41 18.70 -25.48
C ASP A 47 32.97 17.26 -25.17
N GLY A 48 33.85 16.46 -24.54
CA GLY A 48 33.49 15.13 -24.04
C GLY A 48 32.43 15.16 -22.92
N LEU A 49 32.47 16.16 -22.03
CA LEU A 49 31.44 16.35 -21.01
C LEU A 49 30.11 16.81 -21.62
N LYS A 50 30.13 17.72 -22.61
CA LYS A 50 28.93 18.14 -23.34
C LYS A 50 28.25 16.95 -24.01
N GLN A 51 29.01 16.11 -24.71
CA GLN A 51 28.46 14.90 -25.34
C GLN A 51 27.79 13.98 -24.30
N LYS A 52 28.43 13.75 -23.15
CA LYS A 52 27.83 12.93 -22.07
C LYS A 52 26.56 13.55 -21.49
N ILE A 53 26.49 14.88 -21.38
CA ILE A 53 25.28 15.58 -20.94
C ILE A 53 24.16 15.36 -21.96
N ASP A 54 24.44 15.51 -23.25
CA ASP A 54 23.45 15.29 -24.31
C ASP A 54 22.95 13.84 -24.34
N GLU A 55 23.85 12.86 -24.16
CA GLU A 55 23.49 11.44 -24.03
C GLU A 55 22.59 11.16 -22.82
N LEU A 56 22.86 11.81 -21.67
CA LEU A 56 22.02 11.69 -20.47
C LEU A 56 20.66 12.35 -20.65
N ILE A 57 20.60 13.51 -21.33
CA ILE A 57 19.34 14.18 -21.66
C ILE A 57 18.50 13.28 -22.56
N GLN A 58 19.11 12.68 -23.59
CA GLN A 58 18.42 11.76 -24.49
C GLN A 58 17.89 10.54 -23.75
N ARG A 59 18.73 9.89 -22.93
CA ARG A 59 18.30 8.72 -22.13
C ARG A 59 17.14 9.08 -21.20
N THR A 60 17.21 10.23 -20.54
CA THR A 60 16.14 10.71 -19.66
C THR A 60 14.84 10.94 -20.43
N HIS A 61 14.93 11.46 -21.67
CA HIS A 61 13.77 11.64 -22.53
C HIS A 61 13.16 10.31 -22.98
N ASP A 62 14.00 9.34 -23.37
CA ASP A 62 13.55 8.01 -23.78
C ASP A 62 12.88 7.25 -22.62
N GLU A 63 13.50 7.28 -21.43
CA GLU A 63 12.91 6.70 -20.20
C GLU A 63 11.57 7.36 -19.86
N LYS A 64 11.47 8.69 -19.97
CA LYS A 64 10.22 9.41 -19.75
C LYS A 64 9.14 8.98 -20.75
N ASN A 65 9.49 8.81 -22.02
CA ASN A 65 8.54 8.38 -23.05
C ASN A 65 8.05 6.95 -22.78
N VAL A 66 8.95 6.02 -22.41
CA VAL A 66 8.58 4.65 -22.03
C VAL A 66 7.64 4.63 -20.83
N ILE A 67 7.93 5.43 -19.80
CA ILE A 67 7.06 5.54 -18.62
C ILE A 67 5.69 6.09 -19.03
N ASN A 68 5.66 7.15 -19.83
CA ASN A 68 4.41 7.76 -20.30
C ASN A 68 3.56 6.78 -21.12
N ASP A 69 4.17 6.03 -22.03
CA ASP A 69 3.47 5.01 -22.82
C ASP A 69 2.93 3.89 -21.94
N SER A 70 3.70 3.46 -20.93
CA SER A 70 3.26 2.45 -19.96
C SER A 70 2.07 2.93 -19.11
N LEU A 71 2.07 4.21 -18.70
CA LEU A 71 0.98 4.83 -17.96
C LEU A 71 -0.28 4.94 -18.83
N GLN A 72 -0.14 5.37 -20.08
CA GLN A 72 -1.25 5.46 -21.02
C GLN A 72 -1.86 4.09 -21.33
N GLN A 73 -1.04 3.05 -21.46
CA GLN A 73 -1.52 1.67 -21.61
C GLN A 73 -2.26 1.18 -20.36
N LEU A 74 -1.75 1.51 -19.17
CA LEU A 74 -2.38 1.13 -17.92
C LEU A 74 -3.73 1.84 -17.74
N GLU A 75 -3.80 3.13 -18.06
CA GLU A 75 -5.03 3.94 -18.06
C GLU A 75 -6.09 3.32 -19.00
N ALA A 76 -5.73 3.02 -20.25
CA ALA A 76 -6.63 2.36 -21.19
C ALA A 76 -7.13 0.98 -20.71
N ARG A 77 -6.28 0.20 -20.03
CA ARG A 77 -6.68 -1.08 -19.43
C ARG A 77 -7.64 -0.90 -18.26
N PHE A 78 -7.49 0.15 -17.47
CA PHE A 78 -8.43 0.47 -16.40
C PHE A 78 -9.76 0.96 -16.95
N ASP A 79 -9.75 1.85 -17.94
CA ASP A 79 -10.99 2.35 -18.57
C ASP A 79 -11.81 1.23 -19.19
N THR A 80 -11.16 0.30 -19.89
CA THR A 80 -11.82 -0.88 -20.46
C THR A 80 -12.41 -1.79 -19.37
N LYS A 81 -11.66 -2.03 -18.28
CA LYS A 81 -12.17 -2.82 -17.14
C LYS A 81 -13.32 -2.13 -16.41
N LEU A 82 -13.24 -0.82 -16.19
CA LEU A 82 -14.31 -0.04 -15.57
C LEU A 82 -15.56 0.01 -16.46
N GLY A 83 -15.39 0.12 -17.78
CA GLY A 83 -16.48 0.03 -18.75
C GLY A 83 -17.21 -1.31 -18.69
N THR A 84 -16.47 -2.42 -18.76
CA THR A 84 -17.07 -3.77 -18.67
C THR A 84 -17.74 -4.04 -17.32
N MET A 85 -17.17 -3.56 -16.21
CA MET A 85 -17.80 -3.65 -14.88
C MET A 85 -19.09 -2.84 -14.82
N ARG A 86 -19.11 -1.62 -15.38
CA ARG A 86 -20.31 -0.77 -15.46
C ARG A 86 -21.42 -1.47 -16.26
N GLU A 87 -21.12 -2.00 -17.43
CA GLU A 87 -22.09 -2.74 -18.25
C GLU A 87 -22.66 -3.96 -17.51
N ARG A 88 -21.83 -4.68 -16.76
CA ARG A 88 -22.27 -5.81 -15.93
C ARG A 88 -23.20 -5.35 -14.80
N ILE A 89 -22.89 -4.25 -14.13
CA ILE A 89 -23.73 -3.68 -13.07
C ILE A 89 -25.09 -3.26 -13.66
N GLU A 90 -25.10 -2.54 -14.77
CA GLU A 90 -26.34 -2.12 -15.46
C GLU A 90 -27.19 -3.34 -15.88
N GLY A 91 -26.54 -4.40 -16.37
CA GLY A 91 -27.17 -5.68 -16.67
C GLY A 91 -27.85 -6.30 -15.43
N LEU A 92 -27.12 -6.42 -14.33
CA LEU A 92 -27.65 -6.95 -13.06
C LEU A 92 -28.77 -6.08 -12.50
N GLU A 93 -28.66 -4.75 -12.57
CA GLU A 93 -29.71 -3.83 -12.13
C GLU A 93 -30.99 -3.96 -12.97
N SER A 94 -30.85 -4.16 -14.28
CA SER A 94 -32.00 -4.41 -15.16
C SER A 94 -32.70 -5.74 -14.84
N GLU A 95 -31.93 -6.79 -14.56
CA GLU A 95 -32.46 -8.09 -14.16
C GLU A 95 -33.13 -8.03 -12.78
N ASN A 96 -32.51 -7.34 -11.81
CA ASN A 96 -33.05 -7.18 -10.48
C ASN A 96 -34.38 -6.40 -10.51
N ARG A 97 -34.47 -5.35 -11.35
CA ARG A 97 -35.75 -4.66 -11.63
C ARG A 97 -36.81 -5.60 -12.21
N ARG A 98 -36.43 -6.44 -13.18
CA ARG A 98 -37.33 -7.45 -13.78
C ARG A 98 -37.82 -8.47 -12.76
N LEU A 99 -36.93 -8.97 -11.90
CA LEU A 99 -37.26 -9.93 -10.85
C LEU A 99 -38.21 -9.34 -9.81
N ARG A 100 -38.01 -8.08 -9.40
CA ARG A 100 -38.93 -7.38 -8.51
C ARG A 100 -40.35 -7.30 -9.09
N ILE A 101 -40.49 -6.90 -10.36
CA ILE A 101 -41.80 -6.85 -11.03
C ILE A 101 -42.48 -8.23 -11.04
N ARG A 102 -41.72 -9.30 -11.31
CA ARG A 102 -42.24 -10.68 -11.27
C ARG A 102 -42.69 -11.06 -9.88
N LEU A 103 -41.89 -10.75 -8.85
CA LEU A 103 -42.21 -11.02 -7.45
C LEU A 103 -43.51 -10.32 -7.05
N ASP A 104 -43.62 -9.02 -7.34
CA ASP A 104 -44.82 -8.22 -7.04
C ASP A 104 -46.07 -8.80 -7.71
N THR A 105 -45.93 -9.25 -8.97
CA THR A 105 -47.03 -9.89 -9.71
C THR A 105 -47.48 -11.20 -9.03
N THR A 106 -46.51 -12.05 -8.66
CA THR A 106 -46.81 -13.31 -7.97
C THR A 106 -47.41 -13.08 -6.57
N GLU A 107 -46.91 -12.09 -5.83
CA GLU A 107 -47.45 -11.72 -4.52
C GLU A 107 -48.90 -11.23 -4.64
N GLN A 108 -49.20 -10.43 -5.67
CA GLN A 108 -50.56 -9.98 -5.99
C GLN A 108 -51.49 -11.14 -6.35
N GLU A 109 -51.04 -12.10 -7.16
CA GLU A 109 -51.80 -13.30 -7.52
C GLU A 109 -52.06 -14.19 -6.31
N CYS A 110 -51.04 -14.46 -5.48
CA CYS A 110 -51.20 -15.19 -4.23
C CYS A 110 -52.19 -14.50 -3.29
N SER A 111 -52.10 -13.17 -3.16
CA SER A 111 -53.04 -12.38 -2.36
C SER A 111 -54.47 -12.47 -2.87
N LYS A 112 -54.67 -12.47 -4.20
CA LYS A 112 -55.99 -12.65 -4.82
C LYS A 112 -56.53 -14.05 -4.53
N HIS A 113 -55.71 -15.08 -4.71
CA HIS A 113 -56.12 -16.47 -4.48
C HIS A 113 -56.46 -16.72 -3.01
N ALA A 114 -55.71 -16.15 -2.07
CA ALA A 114 -56.02 -16.23 -0.64
C ALA A 114 -57.40 -15.62 -0.30
N ARG A 115 -57.74 -14.47 -0.91
CA ARG A 115 -59.08 -13.85 -0.75
C ARG A 115 -60.19 -14.71 -1.36
N GLU A 116 -59.95 -15.28 -2.55
CA GLU A 116 -60.90 -16.18 -3.21
C GLU A 116 -61.14 -17.45 -2.37
N GLN A 117 -60.08 -18.05 -1.83
CA GLN A 117 -60.20 -19.21 -0.92
C GLN A 117 -61.00 -18.87 0.33
N TYR A 118 -60.77 -17.71 0.95
CA TYR A 118 -61.54 -17.26 2.11
C TYR A 118 -63.04 -17.10 1.78
N LEU A 119 -63.38 -16.53 0.62
CA LEU A 119 -64.76 -16.43 0.15
C LEU A 119 -65.39 -17.80 -0.09
N MET A 120 -64.66 -18.71 -0.74
CA MET A 120 -65.13 -20.08 -1.00
C MET A 120 -65.36 -20.85 0.30
N GLU A 121 -64.49 -20.72 1.29
CA GLU A 121 -64.66 -21.37 2.58
C GLU A 121 -65.84 -20.79 3.37
N THR A 122 -66.09 -19.48 3.25
CA THR A 122 -67.27 -18.82 3.81
C THR A 122 -68.56 -19.35 3.18
N ILE A 123 -68.60 -19.46 1.83
CA ILE A 123 -69.73 -20.03 1.10
C ILE A 123 -69.92 -21.50 1.49
N ARG A 124 -68.84 -22.29 1.55
CA ARG A 124 -68.86 -23.70 1.95
C ARG A 124 -69.42 -23.87 3.36
N SER A 125 -68.94 -23.07 4.32
CA SER A 125 -69.44 -23.08 5.70
C SER A 125 -70.93 -22.78 5.76
N ARG A 126 -71.41 -21.79 4.98
CA ARG A 126 -72.83 -21.45 4.89
C ARG A 126 -73.67 -22.59 4.29
N VAL A 127 -73.22 -23.20 3.20
CA VAL A 127 -73.91 -24.34 2.57
C VAL A 127 -73.97 -25.54 3.51
N LEU A 128 -72.87 -25.85 4.21
CA LEU A 128 -72.83 -26.95 5.18
C LEU A 128 -73.83 -26.72 6.33
N GLU A 129 -73.94 -25.50 6.85
CA GLU A 129 -74.94 -25.18 7.87
C GLU A 129 -76.38 -25.22 7.33
N GLU A 130 -76.62 -24.78 6.10
CA GLU A 130 -77.93 -24.91 5.46
C GLU A 130 -78.34 -26.37 5.23
N VAL A 131 -77.40 -27.23 4.82
CA VAL A 131 -77.61 -28.68 4.72
C VAL A 131 -77.89 -29.30 6.08
N ARG A 132 -77.14 -28.92 7.12
CA ARG A 132 -77.33 -29.38 8.50
C ARG A 132 -78.72 -29.04 9.02
N THR A 133 -79.11 -27.77 8.92
CA THR A 133 -80.44 -27.29 9.35
C THR A 133 -81.59 -27.92 8.54
N SER A 134 -81.38 -28.18 7.25
CA SER A 134 -82.36 -28.89 6.40
C SER A 134 -82.52 -30.35 6.81
N LEU A 135 -81.43 -31.02 7.16
CA LEU A 135 -81.45 -32.41 7.64
C LEU A 135 -82.18 -32.54 8.99
N GLU A 136 -82.02 -31.55 9.88
CA GLU A 136 -82.73 -31.48 11.17
C GLU A 136 -84.25 -31.28 11.01
N ARG A 137 -84.70 -30.62 9.94
CA ARG A 137 -86.13 -30.37 9.67
C ARG A 137 -86.90 -31.59 9.16
N ILE A 138 -86.24 -32.65 8.67
CA ILE A 138 -86.93 -33.85 8.19
C ILE A 138 -87.24 -34.78 9.38
N PRO A 139 -88.48 -34.83 9.90
CA PRO A 139 -88.80 -35.64 11.06
C PRO A 139 -89.00 -37.09 10.60
N GLY A 140 -88.03 -37.97 10.90
CA GLY A 140 -88.28 -39.42 10.91
C GLY A 140 -87.35 -40.36 10.12
N VAL A 141 -86.28 -39.91 9.47
CA VAL A 141 -85.52 -40.79 8.53
C VAL A 141 -84.27 -41.49 9.11
N LEU A 142 -83.69 -41.09 10.24
CA LEU A 142 -82.47 -41.75 10.76
C LEU A 142 -82.51 -42.11 12.26
N LYS A 143 -83.48 -42.94 12.65
CA LYS A 143 -83.30 -43.88 13.77
C LYS A 143 -82.55 -45.12 13.28
N ARG A 144 -81.32 -44.97 12.77
CA ARG A 144 -80.47 -46.13 12.46
C ARG A 144 -79.75 -46.56 13.74
N LYS A 145 -80.31 -47.54 14.43
CA LYS A 145 -79.65 -48.28 15.52
C LYS A 145 -78.29 -48.78 15.03
N THR A 146 -77.20 -48.16 15.49
CA THR A 146 -75.86 -48.76 15.39
C THR A 146 -75.72 -49.77 16.51
N SER A 147 -76.00 -51.02 16.18
CA SER A 147 -75.68 -52.19 17.00
C SER A 147 -74.17 -52.27 17.19
N ARG A 148 -73.78 -52.33 18.45
CA ARG A 148 -72.42 -52.59 18.95
C ARG A 148 -72.09 -54.07 18.75
N ALA A 149 -71.20 -54.40 17.83
CA ALA A 149 -70.44 -55.65 17.72
C ALA A 149 -69.33 -55.35 16.68
N GLY A 150 -68.04 -55.34 17.00
CA GLY A 150 -67.28 -56.41 17.60
C GLY A 150 -66.69 -57.27 16.49
N GLN A 151 -65.59 -56.84 15.84
CA GLN A 151 -64.71 -57.76 15.12
C GLN A 151 -63.32 -57.14 14.89
N THR A 152 -62.37 -57.63 15.69
CA THR A 152 -60.95 -57.75 15.33
C THR A 152 -60.82 -58.57 14.05
N CYS A 153 -60.05 -58.12 13.07
CA CYS A 153 -59.21 -59.01 12.26
C CYS A 153 -58.13 -58.24 11.48
N PRO A 154 -57.00 -58.91 11.16
CA PRO A 154 -55.70 -58.29 10.86
C PRO A 154 -55.36 -58.30 9.37
N GLY A 155 -54.37 -57.49 9.01
CA GLY A 155 -53.54 -57.69 7.82
C GLY A 155 -54.11 -57.11 6.53
N SER A 156 -53.54 -55.98 6.09
CA SER A 156 -53.26 -55.77 4.68
C SER A 156 -52.17 -54.73 4.54
N ASP A 157 -50.95 -55.22 4.39
CA ASP A 157 -49.92 -54.55 3.59
C ASP A 157 -50.52 -54.15 2.25
N VAL A 158 -50.65 -52.86 2.00
CA VAL A 158 -50.73 -52.32 0.63
C VAL A 158 -49.83 -51.10 0.57
N LEU A 159 -48.63 -51.38 0.09
CA LEU A 159 -47.62 -50.47 -0.39
C LEU A 159 -48.24 -49.48 -1.39
N VAL A 160 -48.21 -48.18 -1.08
CA VAL A 160 -48.19 -47.12 -2.10
C VAL A 160 -47.21 -46.03 -1.62
N PRO A 161 -46.35 -45.49 -2.51
CA PRO A 161 -45.09 -44.86 -2.13
C PRO A 161 -45.28 -43.38 -1.76
N ASP A 162 -44.67 -42.98 -0.64
CA ASP A 162 -44.39 -41.58 -0.34
C ASP A 162 -43.26 -41.09 -1.28
N SER A 163 -43.65 -40.57 -2.44
CA SER A 163 -42.79 -39.73 -3.25
C SER A 163 -42.81 -38.31 -2.68
N MET A 164 -41.97 -38.07 -1.66
CA MET A 164 -41.51 -36.70 -1.40
C MET A 164 -40.64 -36.24 -2.57
N PRO A 165 -40.82 -35.03 -3.10
CA PRO A 165 -39.82 -34.43 -3.97
C PRO A 165 -38.56 -34.18 -3.13
N MET A 166 -37.52 -34.97 -3.38
CA MET A 166 -36.16 -34.63 -2.98
C MET A 166 -35.78 -33.34 -3.70
N GLU A 167 -35.67 -32.25 -2.93
CA GLU A 167 -34.83 -31.13 -3.35
C GLU A 167 -33.43 -31.68 -3.58
N SER A 168 -33.01 -31.62 -4.84
CA SER A 168 -31.66 -31.90 -5.27
C SER A 168 -30.71 -30.88 -4.62
N VAL A 169 -30.24 -31.22 -3.43
CA VAL A 169 -29.04 -30.63 -2.85
C VAL A 169 -27.90 -31.04 -3.77
N ILE A 170 -27.40 -30.05 -4.50
CA ILE A 170 -26.15 -30.14 -5.25
C ILE A 170 -25.07 -30.48 -4.22
N ALA A 171 -24.50 -31.67 -4.36
CA ALA A 171 -23.29 -32.05 -3.66
C ALA A 171 -22.15 -31.14 -4.12
N ALA A 172 -21.73 -30.24 -3.22
CA ALA A 172 -20.40 -29.68 -3.22
C ALA A 172 -19.99 -29.40 -1.77
N ASP A 173 -19.30 -30.40 -1.22
CA ASP A 173 -18.09 -30.24 -0.42
C ASP A 173 -18.19 -29.69 1.02
N ARG A 174 -17.27 -30.21 1.86
CA ARG A 174 -16.89 -29.80 3.22
C ARG A 174 -17.91 -30.09 4.33
N ASP A 175 -17.72 -31.10 5.16
CA ASP A 175 -16.63 -31.26 6.15
C ASP A 175 -16.47 -30.01 7.02
N VAL A 176 -16.44 -30.22 8.35
CA VAL A 176 -16.47 -29.21 9.43
C VAL A 176 -17.87 -28.74 9.82
N LEU A 177 -18.48 -29.42 10.80
CA LEU A 177 -19.19 -28.80 11.94
C LEU A 177 -19.44 -29.89 12.99
N ARG A 178 -18.35 -30.30 13.64
CA ARG A 178 -18.36 -31.12 14.84
C ARG A 178 -17.77 -30.29 15.96
N THR A 179 -18.45 -30.29 17.10
CA THR A 179 -18.05 -29.76 18.42
C THR A 179 -18.45 -28.31 18.74
N LEU A 180 -19.73 -28.14 19.08
CA LEU A 180 -20.12 -27.32 20.22
C LEU A 180 -20.38 -28.27 21.39
N SER A 181 -19.57 -28.20 22.44
CA SER A 181 -19.98 -28.34 23.85
C SER A 181 -18.77 -28.18 24.79
N ASP A 182 -19.07 -27.57 25.94
CA ASP A 182 -18.38 -27.65 27.23
C ASP A 182 -17.31 -26.60 27.58
N THR A 183 -17.82 -25.49 28.09
CA THR A 183 -17.51 -24.88 29.40
C THR A 183 -16.22 -25.29 30.12
N THR A 184 -15.41 -24.31 30.53
CA THR A 184 -15.02 -24.19 31.96
C THR A 184 -14.58 -22.77 32.32
N TRP A 185 -15.25 -22.22 33.32
CA TRP A 185 -14.96 -20.95 33.96
C TRP A 185 -13.67 -21.03 34.79
N GLY A 186 -12.75 -20.10 34.57
CA GLY A 186 -11.54 -19.91 35.37
C GLY A 186 -11.21 -18.42 35.45
N SER A 187 -11.56 -17.82 36.58
CA SER A 187 -11.34 -16.42 36.93
C SER A 187 -9.85 -16.08 37.07
N SER A 188 -9.42 -14.95 36.50
CA SER A 188 -8.22 -14.22 36.94
C SER A 188 -8.37 -12.73 36.63
N THR A 189 -9.01 -12.06 37.58
CA THR A 189 -8.64 -10.76 38.16
C THR A 189 -7.99 -9.68 37.29
N GLN A 190 -8.77 -8.61 37.09
CA GLN A 190 -8.42 -7.20 37.34
C GLN A 190 -7.16 -6.67 36.64
N ILE A 191 -7.35 -6.04 35.47
CA ILE A 191 -6.85 -4.71 35.02
C ILE A 191 -7.28 -4.57 33.53
N GLU A 192 -8.58 -4.47 33.22
CA GLU A 192 -9.06 -4.05 31.88
C GLU A 192 -10.46 -3.41 32.00
N GLU A 193 -10.60 -2.44 32.91
CA GLU A 193 -11.85 -1.69 33.10
C GLU A 193 -11.76 -0.35 32.36
N SER A 194 -11.71 -0.38 31.02
CA SER A 194 -11.90 0.85 30.21
C SER A 194 -12.36 0.64 28.76
N LEU A 195 -12.53 -0.59 28.24
CA LEU A 195 -12.88 -0.79 26.81
C LEU A 195 -14.14 -1.62 26.54
N VAL A 196 -14.89 -2.07 27.55
CA VAL A 196 -16.03 -2.98 27.38
C VAL A 196 -17.37 -2.25 27.14
N GLY A 197 -17.35 -0.95 26.84
CA GLY A 197 -18.59 -0.14 26.74
C GLY A 197 -19.37 -0.23 25.42
N VAL A 198 -18.85 -0.83 24.35
CA VAL A 198 -19.45 -0.67 22.99
C VAL A 198 -19.84 -1.98 22.31
N VAL A 199 -19.39 -3.14 22.79
CA VAL A 199 -19.61 -4.41 22.06
C VAL A 199 -20.75 -5.18 22.70
N ASN A 200 -21.99 -4.84 22.32
CA ASN A 200 -23.14 -5.75 22.39
C ASN A 200 -24.27 -5.25 21.50
N LYS A 201 -24.08 -5.36 20.18
CA LYS A 201 -25.17 -5.58 19.24
C LYS A 201 -24.66 -6.48 18.13
N GLY A 202 -25.22 -7.69 18.09
CA GLY A 202 -24.78 -8.76 17.22
C GLY A 202 -24.88 -8.40 15.75
N GLN A 203 -23.82 -8.73 15.03
CA GLN A 203 -23.81 -9.05 13.61
C GLN A 203 -22.64 -10.01 13.40
N ASP A 204 -22.95 -11.24 12.97
CA ASP A 204 -22.02 -12.18 12.35
C ASP A 204 -21.63 -11.65 10.96
N GLU A 205 -21.00 -10.48 10.93
CA GLU A 205 -20.20 -10.01 9.80
C GLU A 205 -18.76 -10.09 10.30
N GLU A 206 -17.92 -10.81 9.55
CA GLU A 206 -16.48 -10.92 9.77
C GLU A 206 -15.94 -9.58 10.22
N SER A 207 -15.68 -9.49 11.52
CA SER A 207 -15.17 -8.29 12.16
C SER A 207 -13.70 -8.21 11.79
N ASN A 208 -13.43 -7.88 10.52
CA ASN A 208 -12.26 -7.12 10.13
C ASN A 208 -12.35 -5.82 10.93
N LEU A 209 -11.95 -5.91 12.20
CA LEU A 209 -11.66 -4.77 13.05
C LEU A 209 -10.80 -3.89 12.17
N ASP A 210 -11.35 -2.74 11.78
CA ASP A 210 -10.67 -1.80 10.91
C ASP A 210 -9.33 -1.45 11.56
N LEU A 211 -8.27 -2.12 11.10
CA LEU A 211 -6.98 -2.18 11.76
C LEU A 211 -6.40 -0.77 11.85
N TYR A 212 -6.73 0.07 10.86
CA TYR A 212 -6.40 1.48 10.80
C TYR A 212 -7.06 2.30 11.91
N THR A 213 -8.31 2.01 12.26
CA THR A 213 -9.00 2.70 13.36
C THR A 213 -8.41 2.28 14.71
N VAL A 214 -8.06 1.01 14.87
CA VAL A 214 -7.49 0.47 16.11
C VAL A 214 -6.07 0.97 16.35
N MET A 215 -5.27 1.12 15.30
CA MET A 215 -3.87 1.51 15.39
C MET A 215 -3.64 3.03 15.24
N LYS A 216 -4.59 3.88 15.63
CA LYS A 216 -4.34 5.34 15.55
C LYS A 216 -3.48 5.84 16.71
N GLN A 217 -2.46 6.66 16.42
CA GLN A 217 -1.54 7.24 17.43
C GLN A 217 -2.30 8.11 18.45
N GLY A 218 -3.25 8.93 17.97
CA GLY A 218 -4.20 9.63 18.81
C GLY A 218 -3.53 10.63 19.78
N GLY A 219 -2.45 11.28 19.34
CA GLY A 219 -1.71 12.26 20.15
C GLY A 219 -0.74 11.67 21.18
N LYS A 220 -0.60 10.35 21.27
CA LYS A 220 0.42 9.70 22.12
C LYS A 220 1.82 10.01 21.60
N SER A 221 2.82 10.04 22.47
CA SER A 221 4.20 10.14 22.00
C SER A 221 4.58 8.88 21.19
N LEU A 222 5.53 9.00 20.25
CA LEU A 222 5.93 7.87 19.40
C LEU A 222 6.43 6.67 20.22
N ALA A 223 7.08 6.92 21.36
CA ALA A 223 7.52 5.88 22.29
C ALA A 223 6.34 5.17 22.97
N GLU A 224 5.36 5.92 23.48
CA GLU A 224 4.15 5.35 24.08
C GLU A 224 3.30 4.60 23.05
N TYR A 225 3.20 5.12 21.83
CA TYR A 225 2.48 4.49 20.73
C TYR A 225 3.13 3.16 20.33
N LEU A 226 4.46 3.12 20.21
CA LEU A 226 5.20 1.88 19.97
C LEU A 226 4.99 0.87 21.11
N SER A 227 5.10 1.30 22.38
CA SER A 227 4.86 0.40 23.52
C SER A 227 3.42 -0.13 23.55
N ALA A 228 2.43 0.69 23.19
CA ALA A 228 1.03 0.26 23.08
C ALA A 228 0.84 -0.78 21.96
N ALA A 229 1.45 -0.54 20.80
CA ALA A 229 1.37 -1.45 19.65
C ALA A 229 2.10 -2.79 19.94
N GLU A 230 3.24 -2.77 20.64
CA GLU A 230 3.94 -3.97 21.09
C GLU A 230 3.09 -4.82 22.04
N GLY A 231 2.28 -4.20 22.91
CA GLY A 231 1.34 -4.91 23.76
C GLY A 231 0.20 -5.60 22.98
N MET A 232 -0.18 -5.07 21.83
CA MET A 232 -1.25 -5.60 20.98
C MET A 232 -0.77 -6.62 19.94
N SER A 233 0.52 -6.55 19.56
CA SER A 233 1.15 -7.37 18.53
C SER A 233 0.89 -8.89 18.66
N PRO A 234 0.95 -9.52 19.86
CA PRO A 234 0.72 -10.97 19.98
C PRO A 234 -0.70 -11.38 19.60
N ARG A 235 -1.69 -10.52 19.85
CA ARG A 235 -3.10 -10.76 19.52
C ARG A 235 -3.35 -10.56 18.02
N LEU A 236 -2.74 -9.53 17.43
CA LEU A 236 -2.92 -9.19 16.02
C LEU A 236 -2.24 -10.20 15.08
N ARG A 237 -1.05 -10.71 15.45
CA ARG A 237 -0.33 -11.73 14.68
C ARG A 237 -1.06 -13.07 14.53
N LEU A 238 -2.07 -13.33 15.36
CA LEU A 238 -2.92 -14.52 15.25
C LEU A 238 -4.00 -14.37 14.18
N GLN A 239 -4.34 -13.14 13.79
CA GLN A 239 -5.46 -12.82 12.91
C GLN A 239 -5.00 -12.31 11.54
N ASN A 240 -3.92 -11.53 11.49
CA ASN A 240 -3.50 -10.81 10.28
C ASN A 240 -2.03 -11.08 9.95
N ASP A 241 -1.69 -10.85 8.68
CA ASP A 241 -0.31 -10.89 8.22
C ASP A 241 0.52 -9.78 8.87
N GLU A 242 1.78 -10.08 9.18
CA GLU A 242 2.67 -9.14 9.88
C GLU A 242 2.87 -7.83 9.09
N GLU A 243 2.88 -7.92 7.75
CA GLU A 243 3.00 -6.76 6.87
C GLU A 243 1.79 -5.84 6.96
N GLU A 244 0.57 -6.38 7.03
CA GLU A 244 -0.67 -5.60 7.13
C GLU A 244 -0.77 -4.87 8.46
N ILE A 245 -0.35 -5.52 9.56
CA ILE A 245 -0.28 -4.91 10.89
C ILE A 245 0.72 -3.75 10.90
N LEU A 246 1.87 -3.94 10.27
CA LEU A 246 2.89 -2.89 10.19
C LEU A 246 2.44 -1.73 9.29
N GLU A 247 1.78 -2.00 8.17
CA GLU A 247 1.22 -0.96 7.30
C GLU A 247 0.16 -0.15 8.05
N ALA A 248 -0.74 -0.80 8.77
CA ALA A 248 -1.74 -0.14 9.61
C ALA A 248 -1.11 0.68 10.74
N PHE A 249 -0.06 0.15 11.39
CA PHE A 249 0.69 0.89 12.40
C PHE A 249 1.29 2.19 11.85
N VAL A 250 1.91 2.13 10.66
CA VAL A 250 2.58 3.28 10.02
C VAL A 250 1.56 4.31 9.54
N ARG A 251 0.46 3.87 8.91
CA ARG A 251 -0.64 4.77 8.51
C ARG A 251 -1.37 5.39 9.70
N GLY A 252 -1.29 4.75 10.87
CA GLY A 252 -1.84 5.25 12.13
C GLY A 252 -1.04 6.39 12.78
N LEU A 253 0.15 6.73 12.27
CA LEU A 253 0.98 7.81 12.78
C LEU A 253 0.39 9.19 12.46
N ASP A 254 0.43 10.11 13.41
CA ASP A 254 -0.12 11.47 13.26
C ASP A 254 0.82 12.39 12.44
N ASP A 255 2.13 12.12 12.41
CA ASP A 255 3.12 12.88 11.65
C ASP A 255 3.42 12.24 10.29
N LEU A 256 2.89 12.85 9.22
CA LEU A 256 3.07 12.43 7.84
C LEU A 256 4.54 12.37 7.41
N SER A 257 5.40 13.23 7.97
CA SER A 257 6.83 13.25 7.62
C SER A 257 7.55 12.02 8.15
N VAL A 258 7.19 11.61 9.37
CA VAL A 258 7.71 10.39 10.00
C VAL A 258 7.14 9.16 9.31
N GLN A 259 5.86 9.18 8.94
CA GLN A 259 5.22 8.11 8.16
C GLN A 259 5.98 7.84 6.85
N ILE A 260 6.18 8.86 6.00
CA ILE A 260 6.86 8.72 4.71
C ILE A 260 8.30 8.21 4.89
N LEU A 261 9.01 8.69 5.93
CA LEU A 261 10.38 8.26 6.22
C LEU A 261 10.43 6.77 6.59
N ILE A 262 9.50 6.32 7.42
CA ILE A 262 9.41 4.92 7.86
C ILE A 262 8.98 4.03 6.70
N GLU A 263 7.94 4.38 5.95
CA GLU A 263 7.49 3.59 4.77
C GLU A 263 8.63 3.39 3.77
N LYS A 264 9.41 4.45 3.50
CA LYS A 264 10.56 4.39 2.61
C LYS A 264 11.65 3.46 3.12
N GLU A 265 11.96 3.48 4.41
CA GLU A 265 13.03 2.66 4.97
C GLU A 265 12.58 1.20 5.14
N MET A 266 11.33 0.97 5.53
CA MET A 266 10.71 -0.35 5.60
C MET A 266 10.63 -1.02 4.23
N SER A 267 10.37 -0.26 3.16
CA SER A 267 10.43 -0.77 1.78
C SER A 267 11.82 -1.26 1.36
N ARG A 268 12.88 -0.81 2.04
CA ARG A 268 14.28 -1.21 1.76
C ARG A 268 14.73 -2.39 2.61
N VAL A 269 14.36 -2.41 3.89
CA VAL A 269 14.81 -3.40 4.88
C VAL A 269 13.86 -4.60 4.97
N GLY A 270 12.59 -4.42 4.58
CA GLY A 270 11.52 -5.41 4.65
C GLY A 270 10.52 -5.12 5.78
N TRP A 271 9.28 -5.56 5.58
CA TRP A 271 8.17 -5.37 6.51
C TRP A 271 8.17 -6.41 7.64
N THR A 272 9.07 -6.22 8.60
CA THR A 272 9.15 -7.05 9.83
C THR A 272 9.12 -6.18 11.09
N TRP A 273 8.59 -6.70 12.19
CA TRP A 273 8.49 -5.95 13.45
C TRP A 273 9.85 -5.53 14.01
N ASP A 274 10.87 -6.38 13.84
CA ASP A 274 12.24 -6.08 14.29
C ASP A 274 12.86 -4.94 13.45
N ALA A 275 12.63 -4.93 12.14
CA ALA A 275 13.05 -3.82 11.28
C ALA A 275 12.34 -2.51 11.66
N MET A 276 11.02 -2.57 11.90
CA MET A 276 10.22 -1.42 12.36
C MET A 276 10.78 -0.82 13.64
N ARG A 277 11.08 -1.67 14.64
CA ARG A 277 11.67 -1.25 15.91
C ARG A 277 13.04 -0.57 15.69
N ALA A 278 13.89 -1.14 14.83
CA ALA A 278 15.20 -0.57 14.53
C ALA A 278 15.09 0.81 13.86
N VAL A 279 14.19 0.97 12.89
CA VAL A 279 13.92 2.24 12.19
C VAL A 279 13.35 3.27 13.17
N LEU A 280 12.37 2.91 13.98
CA LEU A 280 11.79 3.81 14.98
C LEU A 280 12.80 4.25 16.03
N GLN A 281 13.69 3.38 16.49
CA GLN A 281 14.77 3.75 17.41
C GLN A 281 15.74 4.76 16.78
N LEU A 282 15.96 4.69 15.47
CA LEU A 282 16.76 5.67 14.73
C LEU A 282 16.06 7.04 14.66
N VAL A 283 14.74 7.05 14.50
CA VAL A 283 13.91 8.27 14.40
C VAL A 283 13.69 8.92 15.77
N VAL A 284 13.43 8.13 16.81
CA VAL A 284 13.17 8.58 18.19
C VAL A 284 14.46 9.07 18.87
N ARG A 285 15.63 8.60 18.45
CA ARG A 285 16.88 9.12 18.99
C ARG A 285 16.96 10.63 18.69
N PRO A 286 17.09 11.48 19.72
CA PRO A 286 17.16 12.92 19.52
C PRO A 286 18.29 13.21 18.54
N LYS A 287 17.98 13.98 17.49
CA LYS A 287 18.89 14.48 16.44
C LYS A 287 20.03 15.33 17.05
N GLY A 288 20.88 14.73 17.86
CA GLY A 288 22.09 15.32 18.43
C GLY A 288 23.36 14.93 17.65
N SER A 289 23.23 14.07 16.64
CA SER A 289 24.33 13.69 15.76
C SER A 289 23.86 13.77 14.31
N PRO A 290 24.48 14.62 13.46
CA PRO A 290 24.13 14.71 12.06
C PRO A 290 24.32 13.34 11.41
N ILE A 291 23.21 12.80 10.90
CA ILE A 291 23.17 11.57 10.14
C ILE A 291 24.03 11.78 8.89
N LYS A 292 25.26 11.28 8.93
CA LYS A 292 26.03 11.03 7.71
C LYS A 292 25.30 9.90 7.00
N VAL A 293 24.53 10.26 5.98
CA VAL A 293 23.96 9.29 5.04
C VAL A 293 25.12 8.68 4.27
N ASP A 294 25.62 7.55 4.78
CA ASP A 294 26.63 6.75 4.10
C ASP A 294 25.97 6.11 2.87
N LYS A 295 26.28 6.67 1.70
CA LYS A 295 26.06 6.03 0.41
C LYS A 295 27.07 4.88 0.27
N MET A 296 26.74 3.69 0.76
CA MET A 296 27.33 2.45 0.25
C MET A 296 26.34 1.30 0.37
N ALA A 297 25.59 1.08 -0.70
CA ALA A 297 25.08 -0.24 -1.04
C ALA A 297 25.72 -0.63 -2.38
N ASP A 298 26.89 -1.24 -2.30
CA ASP A 298 27.25 -2.31 -3.23
C ASP A 298 28.32 -3.19 -2.57
N ARG A 299 27.92 -4.40 -2.16
CA ARG A 299 28.86 -5.44 -1.70
C ARG A 299 28.58 -6.70 -2.47
N VAL A 300 29.24 -6.76 -3.63
CA VAL A 300 29.69 -8.00 -4.26
C VAL A 300 30.67 -8.71 -3.32
N ILE A 301 30.41 -10.00 -3.15
CA ILE A 301 31.22 -11.01 -2.49
C ILE A 301 32.66 -10.97 -3.02
N LYS A 302 33.66 -10.82 -2.13
CA LYS A 302 34.94 -11.55 -2.22
C LYS A 302 35.77 -11.47 -0.94
N GLN A 303 36.30 -12.64 -0.60
CA GLN A 303 37.20 -12.98 0.48
C GLN A 303 38.58 -12.33 0.36
N ASP A 304 39.22 -12.30 1.53
CA ASP A 304 40.66 -12.32 1.80
C ASP A 304 41.53 -11.13 1.42
N GLY A 305 42.36 -10.77 2.40
CA GLY A 305 43.70 -10.29 2.09
C GLY A 305 44.05 -8.92 2.64
N ASP A 306 44.57 -8.95 3.86
CA ASP A 306 45.81 -8.26 4.24
C ASP A 306 45.73 -6.84 4.82
N HIS A 307 46.35 -6.74 6.00
CA HIS A 307 46.47 -5.58 6.85
C HIS A 307 47.55 -4.64 6.30
N VAL A 308 47.16 -3.46 5.81
CA VAL A 308 48.10 -2.34 5.63
C VAL A 308 47.61 -1.12 6.41
N MET A 309 48.23 -0.90 7.57
CA MET A 309 48.12 0.31 8.36
C MET A 309 48.61 1.53 7.55
N ARG A 310 47.68 2.32 7.00
CA ARG A 310 48.00 3.63 6.40
C ARG A 310 47.88 4.73 7.46
N LYS A 311 49.03 5.35 7.73
CA LYS A 311 49.27 6.49 8.61
C LYS A 311 48.25 7.63 8.40
N GLN A 312 47.62 8.05 9.49
CA GLN A 312 46.85 9.30 9.56
C GLN A 312 47.75 10.49 9.22
N ARG A 313 47.42 11.22 8.15
CA ARG A 313 47.99 12.54 7.89
C ARG A 313 47.18 13.57 8.68
N ASN A 314 47.88 14.30 9.56
CA ASN A 314 47.34 15.40 10.34
C ASN A 314 46.60 16.40 9.44
N MET A 315 45.29 16.55 9.69
CA MET A 315 44.47 17.62 9.12
C MET A 315 44.99 18.97 9.66
N ARG A 316 45.52 19.80 8.76
CA ARG A 316 45.72 21.22 9.03
C ARG A 316 44.34 21.87 9.15
N ARG A 317 44.18 22.75 10.14
CA ARG A 317 42.93 23.46 10.44
C ARG A 317 42.48 24.25 9.22
N PHE A 318 41.22 24.08 8.86
CA PHE A 318 40.54 24.80 7.80
C PHE A 318 40.36 26.26 8.23
N ILE A 319 40.89 27.21 7.45
CA ILE A 319 40.59 28.64 7.61
C ILE A 319 39.45 28.93 6.63
N PRO A 320 38.26 29.38 7.07
CA PRO A 320 37.20 29.78 6.17
C PRO A 320 37.66 30.99 5.36
N ILE A 321 37.73 30.85 4.04
CA ILE A 321 37.89 31.98 3.13
C ILE A 321 36.50 32.61 3.04
N VAL A 322 36.34 33.75 3.72
CA VAL A 322 35.18 34.63 3.57
C VAL A 322 35.32 35.30 2.19
N PRO A 323 34.36 35.14 1.26
CA PRO A 323 34.32 35.93 0.04
C PRO A 323 34.24 37.41 0.43
N ALA A 324 35.05 38.25 -0.20
CA ALA A 324 34.87 39.69 -0.07
C ALA A 324 33.50 40.03 -0.65
N ASP A 325 32.64 40.61 0.17
CA ASP A 325 31.40 41.21 -0.25
C ASP A 325 31.75 42.36 -1.21
N GLU A 326 31.59 42.12 -2.51
CA GLU A 326 31.54 43.18 -3.53
C GLU A 326 30.15 43.84 -3.42
N GLU A 327 29.95 44.63 -2.36
CA GLU A 327 28.81 45.52 -2.23
C GLU A 327 29.04 46.78 -3.08
N GLU A 328 28.27 46.87 -4.16
CA GLU A 328 27.48 48.05 -4.55
C GLU A 328 28.24 49.32 -5.00
N ASP A 329 28.81 49.28 -6.21
CA ASP A 329 28.92 50.47 -7.06
C ASP A 329 27.58 50.67 -7.82
N ASP A 330 26.55 51.12 -7.10
CA ASP A 330 25.35 51.73 -7.70
C ASP A 330 25.71 53.10 -8.28
N LEU A 331 26.32 53.06 -9.46
CA LEU A 331 26.56 54.22 -10.30
C LEU A 331 25.22 54.70 -10.87
N TYR A 332 24.62 55.67 -10.19
CA TYR A 332 23.56 56.51 -10.72
C TYR A 332 23.98 57.11 -12.07
N VAL A 333 23.50 56.54 -13.18
CA VAL A 333 23.44 57.24 -14.46
C VAL A 333 22.03 57.77 -14.62
N THR A 334 21.88 59.04 -14.24
CA THR A 334 20.76 59.89 -14.59
C THR A 334 21.06 60.50 -15.95
N GLU A 335 20.41 60.06 -17.01
CA GLU A 335 20.33 60.77 -18.30
C GLU A 335 18.97 60.39 -18.91
N MET A 336 17.94 61.21 -18.74
CA MET A 336 17.51 62.22 -19.72
C MET A 336 17.84 61.80 -21.16
N PHE A 337 16.86 61.25 -21.88
CA PHE A 337 16.26 61.83 -23.09
C PHE A 337 15.02 61.04 -23.52
#